data_AF-A0A3C2DBA6-F1
#
_entry.id   AF-A0A3C2DBA6-F1
#
_cell.length_a   1.000
_cell.length_b   1.000
_cell.length_c   1.000
_cell.angle_alpha   90.00
_cell.angle_beta   90.00
_cell.angle_gamma   90.00
#
_symmetry.space_group_name_H-M   'P 1'
#
loop_
_entity.id
_entity.type
_entity.pdbx_description
1 polymer ?
#
loop_
_entity_poly.entity_id
_entity_poly.type
_entity_poly.pdbx_seq_one_letter_code
_entity_poly.pdbx_strand_id
1 'polypeptide(L)'
;MVALAEVMTTEVVTLEPDASVSDAARAMVAGGFGSVVVVQGRMILGILTERDVLRAAASEEDLRAARLDKWMTPDPDTAIPGLDTEDAAATML
;
A
#
# COMPACT_ATOMS: atom_id res chain seq x y z
N MET A 1 18.66 -0.88 -19.44
CA MET A 1 18.15 0.18 -18.56
C MET A 1 16.73 0.49 -18.99
N VAL A 2 15.76 0.14 -18.15
CA VAL A 2 14.33 0.36 -18.33
C VAL A 2 13.91 1.28 -17.20
N ALA A 3 13.23 2.38 -17.49
CA ALA A 3 12.78 3.29 -16.44
C ALA A 3 11.56 2.68 -15.72
N LEU A 4 11.42 2.93 -14.41
CA LEU A 4 10.25 2.52 -13.65
C LEU A 4 8.94 2.99 -14.29
N ALA A 5 8.93 4.17 -14.91
CA ALA A 5 7.79 4.71 -15.64
C ALA A 5 7.24 3.78 -16.73
N GLU A 6 8.07 2.90 -17.28
CA GLU A 6 7.68 1.96 -18.34
C GLU A 6 7.03 0.68 -17.81
N VAL A 7 7.19 0.37 -16.52
CA VAL A 7 6.75 -0.89 -15.91
C VAL A 7 5.87 -0.73 -14.68
N MET A 8 5.80 0.46 -14.08
CA MET A 8 4.98 0.72 -12.90
C MET A 8 3.48 0.75 -13.22
N THR A 9 2.67 0.32 -12.26
CA THR A 9 1.22 0.58 -12.29
C THR A 9 0.97 2.07 -12.05
N THR A 10 0.31 2.75 -13.00
CA THR A 10 0.03 4.20 -12.91
C THR A 10 -1.28 4.50 -12.20
N GLU A 11 -2.27 3.61 -12.30
CA GLU A 11 -3.56 3.72 -11.63
C GLU A 11 -3.50 3.03 -10.27
N VAL A 12 -3.12 3.80 -9.23
CA VAL A 12 -2.93 3.27 -7.87
C VAL A 12 -4.17 3.54 -7.02
N VAL A 13 -4.69 2.49 -6.37
CA VAL A 13 -5.79 2.64 -5.42
C VAL A 13 -5.25 3.24 -4.12
N THR A 14 -5.93 4.30 -3.69
CA THR A 14 -5.62 5.03 -2.47
C THR A 14 -6.79 4.99 -1.49
N LEU A 15 -6.49 5.01 -0.19
CA LEU A 15 -7.48 5.12 0.88
C LEU A 15 -7.02 6.14 1.94
N GLU A 16 -7.97 6.77 2.62
CA GLU A 16 -7.69 7.67 3.75
C GLU A 16 -7.27 6.88 5.00
N PRO A 17 -6.47 7.46 5.93
CA PRO A 17 -5.94 6.78 7.11
C PRO A 17 -7.01 6.24 8.07
N ASP A 18 -8.21 6.83 8.06
CA ASP A 18 -9.34 6.44 8.90
C ASP A 18 -10.24 5.36 8.28
N ALA A 19 -9.99 4.96 7.03
CA ALA A 19 -10.65 3.80 6.43
C ALA A 19 -10.35 2.51 7.23
N SER A 20 -11.20 1.51 7.07
CA SER A 20 -11.01 0.24 7.78
C SER A 20 -10.09 -0.72 7.02
N VAL A 21 -9.42 -1.62 7.76
CA VAL A 21 -8.68 -2.75 7.17
C VAL A 21 -9.61 -3.60 6.28
N SER A 22 -10.89 -3.73 6.64
CA SER A 22 -11.89 -4.41 5.81
C SER A 22 -12.15 -3.69 4.48
N ASP A 23 -12.08 -2.36 4.43
CA ASP A 23 -12.26 -1.61 3.17
C ASP A 23 -11.08 -1.83 2.25
N ALA A 24 -9.86 -1.80 2.80
CA ALA A 24 -8.64 -2.13 2.05
C ALA A 24 -8.68 -3.57 1.51
N ALA A 25 -9.05 -4.56 2.33
CA ALA A 25 -9.16 -5.95 1.90
C ALA A 25 -10.19 -6.12 0.77
N ARG A 26 -11.34 -5.42 0.84
CA ARG A 26 -12.34 -5.42 -0.24
C ARG A 26 -11.82 -4.81 -1.52
N ALA A 27 -11.11 -3.68 -1.43
CA ALA A 27 -10.51 -3.02 -2.58
C ALA A 27 -9.47 -3.94 -3.26
N MET A 28 -8.60 -4.59 -2.47
CA MET A 28 -7.62 -5.56 -2.96
C MET A 28 -8.27 -6.73 -3.71
N VAL A 29 -9.31 -7.34 -3.12
CA VAL A 29 -10.05 -8.45 -3.77
C VAL A 29 -10.76 -7.99 -5.03
N ALA A 30 -11.41 -6.82 -5.01
CA ALA A 30 -12.13 -6.30 -6.16
C ALA A 30 -11.21 -5.89 -7.32
N GLY A 31 -10.02 -5.37 -7.01
CA GLY A 31 -9.08 -4.86 -7.99
C GLY A 31 -7.97 -5.84 -8.40
N GLY A 32 -7.80 -6.96 -7.69
CA GLY A 32 -6.79 -7.97 -8.00
C GLY A 32 -5.36 -7.51 -7.71
N PHE A 33 -5.15 -6.69 -6.68
CA PHE A 33 -3.84 -6.20 -6.24
C PHE A 33 -3.65 -6.41 -4.74
N GLY A 34 -2.39 -6.52 -4.28
CA GLY A 34 -2.05 -6.88 -2.89
C GLY A 34 -1.74 -5.72 -1.95
N SER A 35 -1.90 -4.47 -2.38
CA SER A 35 -1.60 -3.29 -1.55
C SER A 35 -2.47 -2.09 -1.90
N VAL A 36 -2.64 -1.20 -0.91
CA VAL A 36 -3.23 0.13 -1.08
C VAL A 36 -2.27 1.17 -0.54
N VAL A 37 -2.21 2.33 -1.19
CA VAL A 37 -1.44 3.48 -0.67
C VAL A 37 -2.35 4.28 0.24
N VAL A 38 -1.90 4.55 1.46
CA VAL A 38 -2.64 5.36 2.43
C VAL A 38 -2.24 6.81 2.27
N VAL A 39 -3.22 7.67 2.00
CA VAL A 39 -2.99 9.09 1.72
C VAL A 39 -3.86 9.96 2.60
N GLN A 40 -3.40 11.18 2.89
CA GLN A 40 -4.23 12.26 3.40
C GLN A 40 -4.16 13.42 2.42
N GLY A 41 -5.22 13.58 1.62
CA GLY A 41 -5.20 14.51 0.48
C GLY A 41 -4.12 14.16 -0.55
N ARG A 42 -3.04 14.95 -0.61
CA ARG A 42 -1.91 14.73 -1.54
C ARG A 42 -0.67 14.14 -0.88
N MET A 43 -0.72 13.90 0.42
CA MET A 43 0.42 13.37 1.18
C MET A 43 0.29 11.84 1.26
N ILE A 44 1.35 11.13 0.89
CA ILE A 44 1.47 9.70 1.18
C ILE A 44 1.84 9.55 2.65
N LEU A 45 1.05 8.79 3.39
CA LEU A 45 1.29 8.49 4.80
C LEU A 45 1.87 7.08 5.00
N GLY A 46 1.50 6.15 4.13
CA GLY A 46 1.86 4.75 4.31
C GLY A 46 1.44 3.86 3.15
N ILE A 47 1.76 2.57 3.30
CA ILE A 47 1.27 1.49 2.45
C ILE A 47 0.71 0.39 3.33
N LEU A 48 -0.45 -0.15 2.98
CA LEU A 48 -1.02 -1.34 3.61
C LEU A 48 -0.98 -2.50 2.62
N THR A 49 -0.39 -3.61 3.03
CA THR A 49 -0.23 -4.83 2.22
C THR A 49 -1.13 -5.96 2.70
N GLU A 50 -1.29 -7.03 1.91
CA GLU A 50 -1.93 -8.27 2.34
C GLU A 50 -1.37 -8.82 3.66
N ARG A 51 -0.05 -8.69 3.88
CA ARG A 51 0.60 -9.11 5.11
C ARG A 51 0.09 -8.33 6.33
N ASP A 52 -0.18 -7.04 6.17
CA ASP A 52 -0.73 -6.20 7.24
C ASP A 52 -2.19 -6.57 7.53
N VAL A 53 -2.98 -6.87 6.49
CA VAL A 53 -4.34 -7.42 6.64
C VAL A 53 -4.32 -8.73 7.42
N LEU A 54 -3.40 -9.65 7.11
CA LEU A 54 -3.25 -10.91 7.84
C LEU A 54 -2.84 -10.70 9.30
N ARG A 55 -1.94 -9.75 9.57
CA ARG A 55 -1.57 -9.38 10.95
C ARG A 55 -2.76 -8.82 11.74
N ALA A 56 -3.58 -7.98 11.10
CA ALA A 56 -4.81 -7.47 11.69
C ALA A 56 -5.81 -8.60 11.96
N ALA A 57 -5.99 -9.52 11.01
CA ALA A 57 -6.92 -10.64 11.13
C ALA A 57 -6.50 -11.65 12.21
N ALA A 58 -5.20 -11.77 12.46
CA ALA A 58 -4.65 -12.59 13.55
C ALA A 58 -4.73 -11.90 14.92
N SER A 59 -5.11 -10.62 14.97
CA SER A 59 -5.37 -9.90 16.21
C SER A 59 -6.80 -10.12 16.71
N GLU A 60 -7.13 -9.56 17.88
CA GLU A 60 -8.50 -9.56 18.41
C GLU A 60 -9.33 -8.34 17.95
N GLU A 61 -8.80 -7.48 17.06
CA GLU A 61 -9.48 -6.27 16.59
C GLU A 61 -10.53 -6.58 15.51
N ASP A 62 -11.70 -5.92 15.56
CA ASP A 62 -12.69 -5.99 14.47
C ASP A 62 -12.14 -5.27 13.24
N LEU A 63 -11.90 -6.00 12.14
CA LEU A 63 -11.36 -5.46 10.89
C LEU A 63 -12.22 -4.36 10.27
N ARG A 64 -13.50 -4.27 10.61
CA ARG A 64 -14.39 -3.19 10.16
C ARG A 64 -14.19 -1.89 10.94
N ALA A 65 -13.56 -1.96 12.11
CA ALA A 65 -13.23 -0.82 12.96
C ALA A 65 -11.71 -0.54 13.03
N ALA A 66 -10.88 -1.51 12.69
CA ALA A 66 -9.43 -1.38 12.63
C ALA A 66 -9.02 -0.36 11.56
N ARG A 67 -8.45 0.77 11.98
CA ARG A 67 -8.06 1.87 11.08
C ARG A 67 -6.75 1.58 10.35
N LEU A 68 -6.63 2.05 9.12
CA LEU A 68 -5.42 1.85 8.31
C LEU A 68 -4.18 2.47 8.96
N ASP A 69 -4.28 3.65 9.55
CA ASP A 69 -3.15 4.34 10.21
C ASP A 69 -2.47 3.53 11.33
N LYS A 70 -3.19 2.59 11.96
CA LYS A 70 -2.64 1.69 12.98
C LYS A 70 -1.93 0.46 12.40
N TRP A 71 -2.27 0.08 11.17
CA TRP A 71 -1.88 -1.21 10.59
C TRP A 71 -0.97 -1.07 9.37
N MET A 72 -0.97 0.07 8.70
CA MET A 72 -0.09 0.35 7.56
C MET A 72 1.37 0.37 7.98
N THR A 73 2.26 0.15 7.01
CA THR A 73 3.66 0.53 7.13
C THR A 73 3.76 2.04 6.85
N PRO A 74 4.12 2.86 7.86
CA PRO A 74 4.31 4.30 7.66
C PRO A 74 5.61 4.57 6.90
N ASP A 75 5.72 5.76 6.31
CA ASP A 75 6.94 6.26 5.65
C ASP A 75 7.58 5.23 4.70
N PRO A 76 6.84 4.72 3.70
CA PRO A 76 7.35 3.67 2.83
C PRO A 76 8.50 4.19 1.98
N ASP A 77 9.45 3.31 1.66
CA ASP A 77 10.45 3.60 0.64
C ASP A 77 9.75 3.89 -0.68
N THR A 78 10.17 4.98 -1.33
CA THR A 78 9.57 5.45 -2.58
C THR A 78 10.63 5.57 -3.67
N ALA A 79 10.19 5.44 -4.91
CA ALA A 79 11.03 5.61 -6.09
C ALA A 79 10.39 6.62 -7.05
N ILE A 80 11.23 7.31 -7.81
CA ILE A 80 10.77 8.22 -8.86
C ILE A 80 10.60 7.46 -10.18
N PRO A 81 9.69 7.88 -11.08
CA PRO A 81 9.45 7.18 -12.35
C PRO A 81 10.68 7.06 -13.26
N GLY A 82 11.65 7.96 -13.13
CA GLY A 82 12.89 7.94 -13.91
C GLY A 82 13.98 7.00 -13.37
N LEU A 83 13.77 6.35 -12.23
CA LEU A 83 14.73 5.40 -11.66
C LEU A 83 14.84 4.16 -12.56
N ASP A 84 16.03 3.59 -12.67
CA ASP A 84 16.24 2.34 -13.40
C ASP A 84 15.67 1.15 -12.61
N THR A 85 15.13 0.15 -13.32
CA THR A 85 14.57 -1.06 -12.72
C THR A 85 15.57 -1.88 -11.88
N GLU A 86 16.86 -1.90 -12.22
CA GLU A 86 17.89 -2.61 -11.44
C GLU A 86 18.14 -1.91 -10.10
N ASP A 87 18.23 -0.58 -10.10
CA ASP A 87 18.38 0.23 -8.88
C ASP A 87 17.16 0.08 -7.96
N ALA A 88 15.96 0.06 -8.55
CA ALA A 88 14.72 -0.19 -7.81
C ALA A 88 14.73 -1.59 -7.17
N ALA A 89 15.12 -2.62 -7.92
CA ALA A 89 15.18 -3.99 -7.41
C ALA A 89 16.19 -4.14 -6.26
N ALA A 90 17.31 -3.42 -6.31
CA ALA A 90 18.31 -3.42 -5.24
C ALA A 90 17.78 -2.84 -3.91
N THR A 91 16.74 -1.99 -3.95
CA THR A 91 16.09 -1.42 -2.76
C THR A 91 15.12 -2.41 -2.10
N MET A 92 14.67 -3.44 -2.80
CA MET A 92 13.68 -4.41 -2.31
C MET A 92 14.30 -5.63 -1.57
N LEU A 93 15.62 -5.61 -1.32
CA LEU A 93 16.41 -6.68 -0.70
C LEU A 93 16.74 -6.37 0.77
#